data_AF-A0A0N4US93-F1
#
_entry.id   AF-A0A0N4US93-F1
#
_cell.length_a   1.000
_cell.length_b   1.000
_cell.length_c   1.000
_cell.angle_alpha   90.00
_cell.angle_beta   90.00
_cell.angle_gamma   90.00
#
_symmetry.space_group_name_H-M   'P 1'
#
loop_
_entity.id
_entity.type
_entity.pdbx_description
1 polymer ?
#
loop_
_entity_poly.entity_id
_entity_poly.type
_entity_poly.pdbx_seq_one_letter_code
_entity_poly.pdbx_strand_id
1 'polypeptide(L)'
;VAKITVCVIAFLLFGFVFHSTWVTTASYSNPTIILTGQQDGRNIRQDDMREAYYWLRKNTKQDSKIATWWDIGYHITAIANRTAFIDGNTWNNTHIAQISLALVSNEEEGYQILKRLDADYVALTFGGYNAHETDGSFIFYEFLYYRNCLSRKD
;
A
#
# COMPACT_ATOMS: atom_id res chain seq x y z
N VAL A 1 20.70 17.37 48.22
CA VAL A 1 20.79 16.19 47.32
C VAL A 1 19.45 15.88 46.67
N ALA A 2 18.41 15.49 47.41
CA ALA A 2 17.10 15.13 46.84
C ALA A 2 16.51 16.19 45.87
N LYS A 3 16.53 17.48 46.23
CA LYS A 3 16.04 18.57 45.36
C LYS A 3 16.80 18.65 44.02
N ILE A 4 18.12 18.48 44.04
CA ILE A 4 18.97 18.50 42.83
C ILE A 4 18.64 17.29 41.95
N THR A 5 18.55 16.10 42.55
CA THR A 5 18.17 14.87 41.83
C THR A 5 16.80 15.01 41.16
N VAL A 6 15.80 15.57 41.87
CA VAL A 6 14.47 15.83 41.32
C VAL A 6 14.52 16.83 40.16
N CYS A 7 15.30 17.93 40.27
CA CYS A 7 15.48 18.89 39.18
C CYS A 7 16.12 18.26 37.93
N VAL A 8 17.13 17.40 38.10
CA VAL A 8 17.79 16.71 36.97
C VAL A 8 16.82 15.74 36.29
N ILE A 9 16.07 14.95 37.06
CA ILE A 9 15.06 14.04 36.51
C ILE A 9 13.97 14.85 35.77
N ALA A 10 13.49 15.95 36.34
CA ALA A 10 12.48 16.80 35.68
C ALA A 10 13.00 17.40 34.37
N PHE A 11 14.26 17.85 34.31
CA PHE A 11 14.89 18.34 33.09
C PHE A 11 14.99 17.26 32.01
N LEU A 12 15.43 16.04 32.38
CA LEU A 12 15.50 14.91 31.45
C LEU A 12 14.12 14.51 30.94
N LEU A 13 13.10 14.51 31.80
CA LEU A 13 11.71 14.23 31.40
C LEU A 13 11.18 15.29 30.43
N PHE A 14 11.45 16.57 30.68
CA PHE A 14 11.05 17.64 29.76
C PHE A 14 11.76 17.53 28.41
N GLY A 15 13.08 17.29 28.42
CA GLY A 15 13.86 17.06 27.21
C GLY A 15 13.37 15.83 26.42
N PHE A 16 13.00 14.76 27.12
CA PHE A 16 12.40 13.57 26.51
C PHE A 16 11.07 13.89 25.84
N VAL A 17 10.15 14.58 26.52
CA VAL A 17 8.83 14.95 25.95
C VAL A 17 9.00 15.87 24.73
N PHE A 18 9.91 16.84 24.80
CA PHE A 18 10.20 17.72 23.66
C PHE A 18 10.77 16.94 22.47
N HIS A 19 11.75 16.06 22.71
CA HIS A 19 12.35 15.24 21.67
C HIS A 19 11.34 14.25 21.06
N SER A 20 10.57 13.54 21.89
CA SER A 20 9.57 12.58 21.42
C SER A 20 8.48 13.26 20.60
N THR A 21 8.05 14.46 21.00
CA THR A 21 7.07 15.25 20.24
C THR A 21 7.64 15.66 18.88
N TRP A 22 8.87 16.15 18.85
CA TRP A 22 9.53 16.52 17.59
C TRP A 22 9.69 15.33 16.64
N VAL A 23 10.19 14.18 17.14
CA VAL A 23 10.30 12.94 16.34
C VAL A 23 8.91 12.47 15.88
N THR A 24 7.90 12.56 16.74
CA THR A 24 6.52 12.20 16.36
C THR A 24 6.01 13.08 15.22
N THR A 25 6.25 14.39 15.29
CA THR A 25 5.87 15.30 14.20
C THR A 25 6.68 15.07 12.92
N ALA A 26 7.97 14.76 13.02
CA ALA A 26 8.84 14.60 11.86
C ALA A 26 8.70 13.23 11.16
N SER A 27 8.39 12.16 11.91
CA SER A 27 8.42 10.78 11.40
C SER A 27 7.05 10.12 11.32
N TYR A 28 6.05 10.56 12.09
CA TYR A 28 4.75 9.87 12.18
C TYR A 28 3.56 10.73 11.73
N SER A 29 3.72 12.05 11.53
CA SER A 29 2.60 12.92 11.14
C SER A 29 2.27 12.89 9.64
N ASN A 30 3.10 12.21 8.84
CA ASN A 30 2.91 12.09 7.40
C ASN A 30 1.90 10.98 7.09
N PRO A 31 0.84 11.25 6.30
CA PRO A 31 -0.12 10.22 5.94
C PRO A 31 0.56 9.17 5.05
N THR A 32 0.45 7.89 5.42
CA THR A 32 1.14 6.75 4.77
C THR A 32 0.92 6.66 3.26
N ILE A 33 -0.20 7.18 2.73
CA ILE A 33 -0.53 7.15 1.31
C ILE A 33 0.22 8.21 0.47
N ILE A 34 0.80 9.23 1.12
CA ILE A 34 1.55 10.29 0.46
C ILE A 34 2.95 10.27 1.05
N LEU A 35 3.91 9.77 0.28
CA LEU A 35 5.30 9.85 0.68
C LEU A 35 5.77 11.29 0.40
N THR A 36 6.11 11.99 1.47
CA THR A 36 6.80 13.28 1.39
C THR A 36 8.26 13.04 1.72
N GLY A 37 9.10 13.11 0.70
CA GLY A 37 10.55 13.00 0.83
C GLY A 37 11.24 14.32 0.46
N GLN A 38 12.53 14.39 0.73
CA GLN A 38 13.40 15.44 0.23
C GLN A 38 14.40 14.80 -0.73
N GLN A 39 14.31 15.13 -2.02
CA GLN A 39 15.28 14.73 -3.04
C GLN A 39 15.93 15.99 -3.58
N ASP A 40 17.27 16.05 -3.56
CA ASP A 40 18.06 17.19 -4.06
C ASP A 40 17.58 18.56 -3.54
N GLY A 41 17.20 18.64 -2.26
CA GLY A 41 16.74 19.88 -1.63
C GLY A 41 15.30 20.29 -1.97
N ARG A 42 14.59 19.54 -2.81
CA ARG A 42 13.18 19.77 -3.13
C ARG A 42 12.31 18.82 -2.32
N ASN A 43 11.22 19.35 -1.76
CA ASN A 43 10.15 18.54 -1.21
C ASN A 43 9.47 17.81 -2.38
N ILE A 44 9.62 16.50 -2.44
CA ILE A 44 8.88 15.67 -3.39
C ILE A 44 7.71 15.06 -2.65
N ARG A 45 6.51 15.32 -3.17
CA ARG A 45 5.28 14.67 -2.75
C ARG A 45 4.95 13.60 -3.78
N GLN A 46 5.27 12.35 -3.47
CA GLN A 46 4.88 11.21 -4.30
C GLN A 46 3.40 10.91 -4.01
N ASP A 47 2.58 11.03 -5.06
CA ASP A 47 1.13 10.88 -4.98
C ASP A 47 0.60 9.69 -5.79
N ASP A 48 1.51 8.83 -6.23
CA ASP A 48 1.25 7.79 -7.23
C ASP A 48 0.15 6.83 -6.76
N MET A 49 0.10 6.54 -5.46
CA MET A 49 -0.91 5.70 -4.83
C MET A 49 -2.33 6.26 -4.96
N ARG A 50 -2.55 7.53 -4.58
CA ARG A 50 -3.89 8.13 -4.66
C ARG A 50 -4.33 8.27 -6.11
N GLU A 51 -3.41 8.63 -7.00
CA GLU A 51 -3.69 8.70 -8.43
C GLU A 51 -4.09 7.32 -8.97
N ALA A 52 -3.41 6.24 -8.55
CA ALA A 52 -3.70 4.88 -8.99
C ALA A 52 -5.10 4.41 -8.56
N TYR A 53 -5.47 4.65 -7.30
CA TYR A 53 -6.81 4.35 -6.82
C TYR A 53 -7.88 5.19 -7.54
N TYR A 54 -7.59 6.45 -7.83
CA TYR A 54 -8.51 7.30 -8.59
C TYR A 54 -8.68 6.81 -10.03
N TRP A 55 -7.60 6.41 -10.70
CA TRP A 55 -7.66 5.81 -12.03
C TRP A 55 -8.47 4.52 -12.03
N LEU A 56 -8.22 3.63 -11.06
CA LEU A 56 -8.97 2.38 -10.91
C LEU A 56 -10.47 2.67 -10.80
N ARG A 57 -10.85 3.66 -9.98
CA ARG A 57 -12.25 4.10 -9.81
C ARG A 57 -12.88 4.66 -11.09
N LYS A 58 -12.10 5.33 -11.94
CA LYS A 58 -12.62 5.96 -13.17
C LYS A 58 -12.67 5.03 -14.37
N ASN A 59 -11.81 4.00 -14.41
CA ASN A 59 -11.61 3.17 -15.61
C ASN A 59 -12.12 1.73 -15.47
N THR A 60 -12.51 1.30 -14.27
CA THR A 60 -13.10 -0.03 -14.04
C THR A 60 -14.58 0.06 -13.70
N LYS A 61 -15.33 -1.02 -13.85
CA LYS A 61 -16.76 -1.05 -13.47
C LYS A 61 -16.89 -1.08 -11.94
N GLN A 62 -18.03 -0.61 -11.44
CA GLN A 62 -18.27 -0.48 -10.00
C GLN A 62 -18.29 -1.82 -9.26
N ASP A 63 -18.68 -2.88 -9.94
CA ASP A 63 -18.75 -4.27 -9.48
C ASP A 63 -17.44 -5.05 -9.69
N SER A 64 -16.41 -4.43 -10.28
CA SER A 64 -15.17 -5.13 -10.59
C SER A 64 -14.46 -5.63 -9.33
N LYS A 65 -14.03 -6.90 -9.39
CA LYS A 65 -13.32 -7.62 -8.32
C LYS A 65 -11.82 -7.61 -8.58
N ILE A 66 -11.09 -7.00 -7.65
CA ILE A 66 -9.66 -6.73 -7.76
C ILE A 66 -8.88 -7.71 -6.88
N ALA A 67 -8.08 -8.56 -7.50
CA ALA A 67 -7.12 -9.45 -6.84
C ALA A 67 -5.88 -8.66 -6.45
N THR A 68 -5.52 -8.66 -5.17
CA THR A 68 -4.42 -7.85 -4.65
C THR A 68 -3.93 -8.41 -3.33
N TRP A 69 -2.76 -7.96 -2.88
CA TRP A 69 -2.29 -8.22 -1.54
C TRP A 69 -3.06 -7.39 -0.50
N TRP A 70 -3.13 -7.88 0.74
CA TRP A 70 -4.09 -7.41 1.74
C TRP A 70 -3.89 -5.96 2.19
N ASP A 71 -2.64 -5.49 2.21
CA ASP A 71 -2.22 -4.14 2.54
C ASP A 71 -2.75 -3.08 1.55
N ILE A 72 -2.89 -3.44 0.28
CA ILE A 72 -3.48 -2.58 -0.77
C ILE A 72 -4.99 -2.75 -0.88
N GLY A 73 -5.52 -3.92 -0.50
CA GLY A 73 -6.95 -4.23 -0.52
C GLY A 73 -7.80 -3.21 0.24
N TYR A 74 -7.37 -2.80 1.44
CA TYR A 74 -8.05 -1.77 2.22
C TYR A 74 -8.20 -0.44 1.46
N HIS A 75 -7.14 0.01 0.79
CA HIS A 75 -7.17 1.27 0.04
C HIS A 75 -8.01 1.17 -1.22
N ILE A 76 -8.01 0.02 -1.89
CA ILE A 76 -8.88 -0.20 -3.07
C ILE A 76 -10.35 -0.12 -2.66
N THR A 77 -10.73 -0.75 -1.56
CA THR A 77 -12.11 -0.69 -1.08
C THR A 77 -12.49 0.70 -0.57
N ALA A 78 -11.62 1.37 0.19
CA ALA A 78 -11.92 2.68 0.76
C ALA A 78 -11.85 3.85 -0.24
N ILE A 79 -10.83 3.88 -1.10
CA ILE A 79 -10.50 5.03 -1.96
C ILE A 79 -10.97 4.80 -3.39
N ALA A 80 -10.64 3.64 -3.97
CA ALA A 80 -11.07 3.30 -5.33
C ALA A 80 -12.54 2.89 -5.39
N ASN A 81 -13.16 2.54 -4.24
CA ASN A 81 -14.54 2.08 -4.15
C ASN A 81 -14.79 0.86 -5.07
N ARG A 82 -13.91 -0.14 -4.95
CA ARG A 82 -13.97 -1.42 -5.67
C ARG A 82 -13.85 -2.59 -4.70
N THR A 83 -14.39 -3.73 -5.11
CA THR A 83 -14.32 -4.96 -4.32
C THR A 83 -12.90 -5.52 -4.40
N ALA A 84 -12.24 -5.69 -3.26
CA ALA A 84 -10.99 -6.44 -3.16
C ALA A 84 -11.27 -7.83 -2.59
N PHE A 85 -10.60 -8.87 -3.10
CA PHE A 85 -10.76 -10.23 -2.54
C PHE A 85 -10.25 -10.34 -1.11
N ILE A 86 -9.21 -9.58 -0.79
CA ILE A 86 -8.63 -9.48 0.55
C ILE A 86 -8.76 -8.02 0.99
N ASP A 87 -9.96 -7.66 1.44
CA ASP A 87 -10.28 -6.35 2.05
C ASP A 87 -9.75 -6.22 3.50
N GLY A 88 -9.03 -7.25 3.95
CA GLY A 88 -8.43 -7.35 5.28
C GLY A 88 -9.40 -7.61 6.43
N ASN A 89 -10.64 -8.02 6.14
CA ASN A 89 -11.56 -8.57 7.15
C ASN A 89 -11.25 -10.05 7.48
N THR A 90 -10.23 -10.67 6.86
CA THR A 90 -9.63 -12.00 7.18
C THR A 90 -10.60 -13.19 7.38
N TRP A 91 -11.86 -13.07 7.00
CA TRP A 91 -12.90 -14.08 7.29
C TRP A 91 -12.90 -15.24 6.28
N ASN A 92 -12.41 -15.02 5.06
CA ASN A 92 -12.34 -16.03 4.02
C ASN A 92 -10.87 -16.44 3.76
N ASN A 93 -10.35 -17.30 4.64
CA ASN A 93 -8.98 -17.81 4.55
C ASN A 93 -8.70 -18.55 3.24
N THR A 94 -9.71 -19.18 2.64
CA THR A 94 -9.57 -19.88 1.36
C THR A 94 -9.24 -18.90 0.24
N HIS A 95 -9.97 -17.78 0.14
CA HIS A 95 -9.69 -16.76 -0.87
C HIS A 95 -8.31 -16.13 -0.65
N ILE A 96 -7.94 -15.86 0.61
CA ILE A 96 -6.60 -15.34 0.93
C ILE A 96 -5.54 -16.30 0.41
N ALA A 97 -5.63 -17.59 0.76
CA ALA A 97 -4.67 -18.59 0.32
C ALA A 97 -4.61 -18.73 -1.20
N GLN A 98 -5.75 -18.67 -1.91
CA GLN A 98 -5.78 -18.77 -3.37
C GLN A 98 -5.18 -17.55 -4.05
N ILE A 99 -5.49 -16.34 -3.58
CA ILE A 99 -4.87 -15.12 -4.09
C ILE A 99 -3.36 -15.14 -3.78
N SER A 100 -2.95 -15.46 -2.56
CA SER A 100 -1.54 -15.60 -2.20
C SER A 100 -0.81 -16.61 -3.10
N LEU A 101 -1.44 -17.76 -3.35
CA LEU A 101 -0.89 -18.77 -4.26
C LEU A 101 -0.78 -18.23 -5.69
N ALA A 102 -1.80 -17.53 -6.19
CA ALA A 102 -1.76 -16.95 -7.52
C ALA A 102 -0.63 -15.92 -7.70
N LEU A 103 -0.30 -15.17 -6.63
CA LEU A 103 0.76 -14.16 -6.65
C LEU A 103 2.19 -14.74 -6.60
N VAL A 104 2.36 -15.95 -6.04
CA VAL A 104 3.68 -16.63 -5.96
C VAL A 104 3.87 -17.70 -7.04
N SER A 105 2.79 -18.12 -7.70
CA SER A 105 2.82 -19.06 -8.82
C SER A 105 3.35 -18.42 -10.09
N ASN A 106 3.71 -19.26 -11.07
CA ASN A 106 3.98 -18.79 -12.43
C ASN A 106 2.72 -18.19 -13.07
N GLU A 107 2.89 -17.39 -14.14
CA GLU A 107 1.79 -16.66 -14.79
C GLU A 107 0.64 -17.57 -15.25
N GLU A 108 0.94 -18.79 -15.69
CA GLU A 108 -0.10 -19.72 -16.17
C GLU A 108 -0.95 -20.25 -15.00
N GLU A 109 -0.32 -20.77 -13.95
CA GLU A 109 -1.02 -21.23 -12.75
C GLU A 109 -1.78 -20.11 -12.06
N GLY A 110 -1.13 -18.96 -11.89
CA GLY A 110 -1.75 -17.77 -11.28
C GLY A 110 -2.98 -17.32 -12.06
N TYR A 111 -2.90 -17.29 -13.40
CA TYR A 111 -4.04 -17.00 -14.26
C TYR A 111 -5.20 -17.97 -14.04
N GLN A 112 -4.94 -19.28 -14.00
CA GLN A 112 -6.00 -20.27 -13.78
C GLN A 112 -6.68 -20.11 -12.42
N ILE A 113 -5.92 -19.74 -11.38
CA ILE A 113 -6.48 -19.49 -10.04
C ILE A 113 -7.35 -18.23 -10.04
N LEU A 114 -6.86 -17.13 -10.63
CA LEU A 114 -7.59 -15.86 -10.73
C LEU A 114 -8.88 -15.99 -11.56
N LYS A 115 -8.82 -16.77 -12.65
CA LYS A 115 -10.00 -17.09 -13.48
C LYS A 115 -11.05 -17.87 -12.69
N ARG A 116 -10.63 -18.84 -11.86
CA ARG A 116 -11.55 -19.59 -10.98
C ARG A 116 -12.19 -18.71 -9.89
N LEU A 117 -11.47 -17.69 -9.44
CA LEU A 117 -11.97 -16.72 -8.46
C LEU A 117 -12.87 -15.64 -9.08
N ASP A 118 -12.98 -15.60 -10.42
CA ASP A 118 -13.71 -14.56 -11.15
C ASP A 118 -13.21 -13.15 -10.79
N ALA A 119 -11.88 -12.98 -10.87
CA ALA A 119 -11.19 -11.70 -10.69
C ALA A 119 -11.10 -10.93 -12.02
N ASP A 120 -11.53 -9.67 -12.03
CA ASP A 120 -11.50 -8.81 -13.22
C ASP A 120 -10.12 -8.18 -13.46
N TYR A 121 -9.41 -7.85 -12.37
CA TYR A 121 -8.12 -7.16 -12.42
C TYR A 121 -7.20 -7.67 -11.31
N VAL A 122 -5.89 -7.60 -11.55
CA VAL A 122 -4.85 -7.83 -10.54
C VAL A 122 -4.14 -6.52 -10.24
N ALA A 123 -3.98 -6.20 -8.96
CA ALA A 123 -3.28 -5.01 -8.47
C ALA A 123 -2.04 -5.42 -7.70
N LEU A 124 -0.88 -4.95 -8.15
CA LEU A 124 0.42 -5.23 -7.56
C LEU A 124 1.17 -3.93 -7.26
N THR A 125 1.93 -3.96 -6.17
CA THR A 125 2.93 -2.94 -5.83
C THR A 125 4.31 -3.51 -6.05
N PHE A 126 5.12 -2.81 -6.84
CA PHE A 126 6.49 -3.20 -7.12
C PHE A 126 7.44 -2.02 -6.91
N GLY A 127 8.42 -2.18 -6.02
CA GLY A 127 9.53 -1.25 -5.86
C GLY A 127 10.55 -1.48 -6.96
N GLY A 128 10.40 -0.80 -8.10
CA GLY A 128 11.28 -0.95 -9.24
C GLY A 128 12.64 -0.26 -9.10
N TYR A 129 12.93 0.67 -10.01
CA TYR A 129 14.26 1.31 -10.13
C TYR A 129 14.71 2.09 -8.88
N ASN A 130 13.77 2.52 -8.04
CA ASN A 130 14.08 3.11 -6.75
C ASN A 130 14.15 1.98 -5.73
N ALA A 131 15.36 1.44 -5.49
CA ALA A 131 15.64 0.47 -4.43
C ALA A 131 15.52 1.06 -3.01
N HIS A 132 14.67 2.07 -2.82
CA HIS A 132 14.17 2.42 -1.50
C HIS A 132 13.09 1.41 -1.18
N GLU A 133 13.37 0.59 -0.16
CA GLU A 133 12.56 -0.52 0.35
C GLU A 133 11.11 -0.12 0.76
N THR A 134 10.74 1.15 0.58
CA THR A 134 9.46 1.77 0.95
C THR A 134 8.76 2.51 -0.19
N ASP A 135 9.35 2.61 -1.37
CA ASP A 135 8.88 3.54 -2.41
C ASP A 135 7.92 2.85 -3.39
N GLY A 136 6.64 2.85 -3.02
CA GLY A 136 5.52 2.36 -3.83
C GLY A 136 5.19 3.18 -5.09
N SER A 137 6.19 3.71 -5.78
CA SER A 137 6.01 4.15 -7.16
C SER A 137 5.86 2.89 -8.04
N PHE A 138 5.06 2.93 -9.11
CA PHE A 138 4.88 1.86 -10.13
C PHE A 138 3.70 0.88 -10.05
N ILE A 139 2.64 1.16 -9.28
CA ILE A 139 1.36 0.40 -9.40
C ILE A 139 0.76 0.46 -10.83
N PHE A 140 0.88 1.61 -11.52
CA PHE A 140 0.15 1.87 -12.76
C PHE A 140 0.60 1.02 -13.96
N TYR A 141 1.90 0.87 -14.16
CA TYR A 141 2.43 0.12 -15.31
C TYR A 141 1.99 -1.34 -15.25
N GLU A 142 1.87 -1.88 -14.04
CA GLU A 142 1.52 -3.28 -13.83
C GLU A 142 0.02 -3.55 -14.00
N PHE A 143 -0.88 -2.67 -13.53
CA PHE A 143 -2.32 -2.81 -13.83
C PHE A 143 -2.61 -2.86 -15.34
N LEU A 144 -1.94 -2.01 -16.13
CA LEU A 144 -2.07 -2.02 -17.59
C LEU A 144 -1.46 -3.29 -18.18
N TYR A 145 -0.29 -3.73 -17.67
CA TYR A 145 0.35 -4.97 -18.09
C TYR A 145 -0.55 -6.20 -17.85
N TYR A 146 -1.14 -6.33 -16.66
CA TYR A 146 -2.00 -7.47 -16.32
C TYR A 146 -3.35 -7.45 -17.00
N ARG A 147 -4.00 -6.29 -17.21
CA ARG A 147 -5.20 -6.23 -18.06
C ARG A 147 -4.90 -6.76 -19.46
N ASN A 148 -3.74 -6.40 -20.02
CA ASN A 148 -3.31 -6.91 -21.32
C ASN A 148 -3.01 -8.41 -21.27
N CYS A 149 -2.41 -8.95 -20.20
CA CYS A 149 -2.23 -10.39 -20.04
C CYS A 149 -3.57 -11.15 -19.92
N LEU A 150 -4.50 -10.65 -19.10
CA LEU A 150 -5.84 -11.24 -18.95
C LEU A 150 -6.62 -11.21 -20.27
N SER A 151 -6.61 -10.07 -20.98
CA SER A 151 -7.30 -9.91 -22.25
C SER A 151 -6.65 -10.62 -23.44
N ARG A 152 -5.38 -11.02 -23.35
CA ARG A 152 -4.65 -11.72 -24.44
C ARG A 152 -4.84 -13.24 -24.40
N LYS A 153 -5.28 -13.79 -23.27
CA LYS A 153 -5.50 -15.25 -23.10
C LYS A 153 -6.93 -15.71 -23.43
N ASP A 154 -7.87 -14.79 -23.59
CA ASP A 154 -9.21 -15.07 -24.13
C ASP A 154 -9.26 -14.77 -25.64
#